data_AF-A0A8S2YM71-F1
#
_entry.id   AF-A0A8S2YM71-F1
#
_cell.length_a   1.000
_cell.length_b   1.000
_cell.length_c   1.000
_cell.angle_alpha   90.00
_cell.angle_beta   90.00
_cell.angle_gamma   90.00
#
_symmetry.space_group_name_H-M   'P 1'
#
loop_
_entity.id
_entity.type
_entity.pdbx_description
1 polymer ?
#
loop_
_entity_poly.entity_id
_entity_poly.type
_entity_poly.pdbx_seq_one_letter_code
_entity_poly.pdbx_strand_id
1 'polypeptide(L)' 'MRQLLDVIYYLHRCKMVHLDLKPENLLIDIYHQQIKLVDFGDTIRLTNMRYVHRLFGNAEFSAPEIIEGHAVNYKTDI' A
#
# COMPACT_ATOMS: atom_id res chain seq x y z
N MET A 1 12.20 -8.30 -2.46
CA MET A 1 11.79 -6.97 -2.98
C MET A 1 11.11 -7.03 -4.35
N ARG A 2 11.67 -7.69 -5.39
CA ARG A 2 11.06 -7.69 -6.73
C ARG A 2 9.58 -8.13 -6.78
N GLN A 3 9.22 -9.25 -6.14
CA GLN A 3 7.84 -9.73 -6.12
C GLN A 3 6.85 -8.71 -5.52
N LEU A 4 7.23 -8.01 -4.45
CA LEU A 4 6.40 -6.97 -3.84
C LEU A 4 6.21 -5.78 -4.80
N LEU A 5 7.29 -5.34 -5.46
CA LEU A 5 7.21 -4.27 -6.46
C LEU A 5 6.34 -4.66 -7.66
N ASP A 6 6.37 -5.93 -8.08
CA ASP A 6 5.50 -6.43 -9.16
C ASP A 6 4.01 -6.36 -8.75
N VAL A 7 3.69 -6.69 -7.49
CA VAL A 7 2.33 -6.57 -6.93
C VAL A 7 1.88 -5.10 -6.86
N ILE A 8 2.72 -4.21 -6.32
CA ILE A 8 2.43 -2.77 -6.21
C ILE A 8 2.23 -2.16 -7.60
N TYR A 9 3.11 -2.50 -8.55
CA TYR A 9 2.99 -2.06 -9.94
C TYR A 9 1.65 -2.51 -10.56
N TYR A 10 1.24 -3.74 -10.31
CA TYR A 10 -0.06 -4.24 -10.76
C TYR A 10 -1.23 -3.45 -10.16
N LEU A 11 -1.23 -3.20 -8.84
CA LEU A 11 -2.27 -2.41 -8.17
C LEU A 11 -2.35 -0.99 -8.75
N HIS A 12 -1.21 -0.33 -8.93
CA HIS A 12 -1.14 1.01 -9.50
C HIS A 12 -1.68 1.06 -10.93
N ARG A 13 -1.44 0.02 -11.75
CA ARG A 13 -2.05 -0.11 -13.09
C ARG A 13 -3.57 -0.27 -13.04
N CYS A 14 -4.10 -0.88 -11.99
CA CYS A 14 -5.53 -0.93 -11.71
C CYS A 14 -6.08 0.36 -11.08
N LYS A 15 -5.26 1.41 -10.98
CA LYS A 15 -5.57 2.68 -10.30
C LYS A 15 -5.87 2.51 -8.81
N MET A 16 -5.34 1.49 -8.17
CA MET A 16 -5.49 1.24 -6.73
C MET A 16 -4.21 1.59 -5.98
N VAL A 17 -4.34 1.98 -4.72
CA VAL A 17 -3.25 2.23 -3.77
C VAL A 17 -3.60 1.47 -2.49
N HIS A 18 -2.66 0.70 -1.96
CA HIS A 18 -2.87 -0.21 -0.84
C HIS A 18 -2.96 0.50 0.51
N LEU A 19 -2.11 1.51 0.74
CA LEU A 19 -2.04 2.38 1.92
C LEU A 19 -1.61 1.73 3.25
N ASP A 20 -1.63 0.40 3.35
CA ASP A 20 -1.17 -0.34 4.55
C ASP A 20 -0.07 -1.37 4.21
N LEU A 21 1.00 -0.94 3.55
CA LEU A 21 2.15 -1.80 3.22
C LEU A 21 3.11 -1.92 4.41
N LYS A 22 3.04 -3.05 5.11
CA LYS A 22 3.88 -3.37 6.27
C LYS A 22 4.19 -4.87 6.35
N PRO A 23 5.24 -5.29 7.07
CA PRO A 23 5.64 -6.71 7.15
C PRO A 23 4.51 -7.65 7.59
N GLU A 24 3.60 -7.20 8.45
CA GLU A 24 2.46 -7.97 8.95
C GLU A 24 1.48 -8.36 7.84
N ASN A 25 1.42 -7.56 6.77
CA ASN A 25 0.52 -7.77 5.62
C ASN A 25 1.21 -8.52 4.46
N LEU A 26 2.41 -9.05 4.69
CA LEU A 26 3.16 -9.84 3.69
C LEU A 26 3.27 -11.29 4.15
N LEU A 27 2.50 -12.16 3.52
CA LEU A 27 2.64 -13.61 3.73
C LEU A 27 3.68 -14.19 2.78
N ILE A 28 4.40 -15.20 3.25
CA ILE A 28 5.37 -15.94 2.44
C ILE A 28 4.88 -17.37 2.29
N ASP A 29 4.63 -17.78 1.05
CA ASP A 29 4.51 -19.19 0.72
C ASP A 29 5.91 -19.81 0.74
N ILE A 30 6.21 -20.55 1.81
CA ILE A 30 7.53 -21.16 2.03
C ILE A 30 7.85 -22.28 1.03
N TYR A 31 6.84 -22.90 0.42
CA TYR A 31 7.05 -23.99 -0.53
C TYR A 31 7.41 -23.45 -1.91
N HIS A 32 6.82 -22.31 -2.30
CA HIS A 32 7.01 -21.70 -3.62
C HIS A 32 7.86 -20.42 -3.61
N GLN A 33 8.29 -19.97 -2.42
CA GLN A 33 9.02 -18.72 -2.19
C GLN A 33 8.32 -17.52 -2.83
N GLN A 34 7.00 -17.43 -2.65
CA GLN A 34 6.17 -16.33 -3.19
C GLN A 34 5.65 -15.44 -2.07
N ILE A 35 5.79 -14.12 -2.25
CA ILE A 35 5.13 -13.12 -1.43
C ILE A 35 3.65 -13.03 -1.84
N LYS A 36 2.77 -13.00 -0.85
CA LYS A 36 1.34 -12.70 -1.00
C LYS A 36 1.02 -11.48 -0.14
N LEU A 37 0.63 -10.39 -0.79
CA LEU A 37 0.08 -9.22 -0.11
C LEU A 37 -1.35 -9.55 0.37
N VAL A 38 -1.63 -9.25 1.62
CA VAL A 38 -2.94 -9.43 2.24
C VAL A 38 -3.42 -8.11 2.85
N ASP A 39 -4.67 -8.11 3.32
CA ASP A 39 -5.35 -6.99 3.97
C ASP A 39 -5.50 -5.74 3.09
N PHE A 40 -6.53 -5.76 2.24
CA PHE A 40 -6.88 -4.64 1.37
C PHE A 40 -7.89 -3.68 2.04
N GLY A 41 -8.01 -3.69 3.37
CA GLY A 41 -9.01 -2.91 4.10
C GLY A 41 -8.90 -1.39 3.87
N ASP A 42 -7.68 -0.88 3.77
CA ASP A 42 -7.39 0.52 3.47
C ASP A 42 -7.18 0.80 1.98
N THR A 43 -7.27 -0.23 1.13
CA THR A 43 -7.05 -0.07 -0.31
C THR A 43 -8.13 0.79 -0.94
N ILE A 44 -7.72 1.82 -1.66
CA ILE A 44 -8.62 2.69 -2.40
C ILE A 44 -8.32 2.68 -3.89
N ARG A 45 -9.33 3.02 -4.69
CA ARG A 45 -9.15 3.38 -6.09
C ARG A 45 -8.95 4.89 -6.19
N LEU A 46 -7.82 5.32 -6.72
CA LEU A 46 -7.58 6.71 -7.03
C LEU A 46 -8.52 7.17 -8.15
N THR A 47 -9.18 8.28 -7.89
CA THR A 47 -10.05 8.99 -8.84
C THR A 47 -9.53 10.42 -9.00
N ASN A 48 -10.26 11.27 -9.72
CA ASN A 48 -9.89 12.69 -9.82
C ASN A 48 -10.08 13.45 -8.49
N MET A 49 -10.73 12.84 -7.49
CA MET A 49 -10.88 13.41 -6.16
C MET A 49 -9.67 13.10 -5.29
N ARG A 50 -9.20 14.09 -4.54
CA ARG A 50 -8.15 13.90 -3.54
C ARG A 50 -8.71 13.11 -2.37
N TYR A 51 -8.01 12.06 -1.97
CA TYR A 51 -8.31 11.28 -0.76
C TYR A 51 -7.23 11.54 0.28
N VAL A 52 -7.65 11.96 1.48
CA VAL A 52 -6.77 12.09 2.64
C VAL A 52 -6.99 10.84 3.50
N HIS A 53 -5.98 10.00 3.57
CA HIS A 53 -6.03 8.81 4.41
C HIS A 53 -5.76 9.21 5.86
N ARG A 54 -6.55 8.67 6.78
CA ARG A 54 -6.31 8.86 8.21
C ARG A 54 -5.17 7.94 8.62
N LEU A 55 -4.21 8.47 9.37
CA LEU A 55 -3.19 7.65 10.01
C LEU A 55 -3.85 6.65 10.99
N PHE A 56 -3.79 5.37 10.67
CA PHE A 56 -4.16 4.27 11.57
C PHE A 56 -2.89 3.52 11.99
N GLY A 57 -2.72 3.29 13.29
CA GLY A 57 -1.55 2.56 13.83
C GLY A 57 -0.27 3.41 13.97
N ASN A 58 0.89 2.76 13.81
CA ASN A 58 2.21 3.37 13.99
C ASN A 58 2.70 4.06 12.70
N ALA A 59 3.27 5.26 12.84
CA ALA A 59 3.75 6.07 11.72
C ALA A 59 4.99 5.50 10.99
N GLU A 60 5.59 4.42 11.49
CA GLU A 60 6.87 3.88 10.99
C GLU A 60 6.79 3.35 9.54
N PHE A 61 5.61 2.93 9.09
CA PHE A 61 5.36 2.46 7.72
C PHE A 61 4.51 3.45 6.90
N SER A 62 4.19 4.62 7.46
CA SER A 62 3.35 5.62 6.80
C SER A 62 4.20 6.66 6.06
N ALA A 63 3.80 6.96 4.83
CA ALA A 63 4.40 8.04 4.05
C ALA A 63 4.18 9.41 4.73
N PRO A 64 5.08 10.39 4.55
CA PRO A 64 4.97 11.71 5.21
C PRO A 64 3.65 12.41 4.90
N GLU A 65 3.12 12.26 3.67
CA GLU A 65 1.83 12.83 3.32
C GLU A 65 0.66 12.29 4.16
N ILE A 66 0.73 11.04 4.65
CA ILE A 66 -0.29 10.49 5.55
C ILE A 66 -0.15 11.15 6.93
N ILE A 67 1.08 11.27 7.43
CA ILE A 67 1.38 11.84 8.75
C ILE A 67 0.96 13.32 8.81
N GLU A 68 1.19 14.05 7.73
CA GLU A 68 0.86 15.47 7.60
C GLU A 68 -0.62 15.72 7.24
N GLY A 69 -1.40 14.68 6.96
CA GLY A 69 -2.81 14.83 6.55
C GLY A 69 -3.00 15.37 5.13
N HIS A 70 -2.02 15.15 4.27
CA HIS A 70 -2.06 15.44 2.85
C HIS A 70 -2.73 14.30 2.04
N ALA A 71 -3.06 14.60 0.78
CA ALA A 71 -3.72 13.65 -0.09
C ALA A 71 -2.74 12.57 -0.57
N VAL A 72 -3.19 11.30 -0.51
CA VAL A 72 -2.38 10.16 -0.96
C VAL A 72 -2.31 10.09 -2.49
N ASN A 73 -1.27 9.42 -2.97
CA ASN A 73 -1.08 9.17 -4.39
C ASN A 73 -0.31 7.84 -4.59
N TYR A 74 0.04 7.47 -5.82
CA TYR A 74 0.76 6.21 -6.08
C TYR A 74 2.15 6.14 -5.40
N LYS A 75 2.75 7.27 -5.02
CA LYS A 75 4.03 7.30 -4.30
C LYS A 75 3.87 6.96 -2.83
N THR A 76 2.65 6.98 -2.29
CA THR A 76 2.38 6.62 -0.91
C THR A 76 2.72 5.15 -0.62
N ASP A 77 2.66 4.28 -1.63
CA ASP A 77 3.02 2.86 -1.55
C ASP A 77 4.50 2.56 -1.92
N ILE A 78 5.34 3.58 -2.17
CA ILE A 78 6.71 3.45 -2.68
C ILE A 78 7.72 4.00 -1.67
#